data_AF-A0AAE9EYE5-F1
#
_entry.id   AF-A0AAE9EYE5-F1
#
_cell.length_a   1.000
_cell.length_b   1.000
_cell.length_c   1.000
_cell.angle_alpha   90.00
_cell.angle_beta   90.00
_cell.angle_gamma   90.00
#
_symmetry.space_group_name_H-M   'P 1'
#
loop_
_entity.id
_entity.type
_entity.pdbx_description
1 polymer ?
#
loop_
_entity_poly.entity_id
_entity_poly.type
_entity_poly.pdbx_seq_one_letter_code
_entity_poly.pdbx_strand_id
1 'polypeptide(L)'
;MLANFPLPENWVEVYDEGISKYYFWNKLTDEVCWYSPRHPRAIISDPAPRIAKEHAPALFGDSGAGIPEEDNVARRKNRGGNEKPRGEKRKKGRGDPMMQDGPESDEDEVQEMNNRDRLKRAKRKGIDPMDPAAYGDAPVGKWSDGLRVDQVTGADVTAGGPLFQQRPYPAPGAILRKQKPQDEEEE
;
A
#
# COMPACT_ATOMS: atom_id res chain seq x y z
N MET A 1 -13.12 -30.52 -18.87
CA MET A 1 -13.43 -29.36 -19.74
C MET A 1 -12.93 -29.60 -21.16
N LEU A 2 -11.64 -29.87 -21.36
CA LEU A 2 -11.03 -30.06 -22.68
C LEU A 2 -11.54 -31.26 -23.48
N ALA A 3 -12.08 -32.29 -22.81
CA ALA A 3 -12.75 -33.41 -23.47
C ALA A 3 -13.98 -32.98 -24.30
N ASN A 4 -14.73 -31.99 -23.82
CA ASN A 4 -15.94 -31.49 -24.50
C ASN A 4 -15.63 -30.27 -25.38
N PHE A 5 -14.57 -29.51 -25.05
CA PHE A 5 -14.17 -28.30 -25.75
C PHE A 5 -12.68 -28.36 -26.06
N PRO A 6 -12.28 -29.09 -27.11
CA PRO A 6 -10.87 -29.24 -27.48
C PRO A 6 -10.26 -27.89 -27.86
N LEU A 7 -8.97 -27.70 -27.57
CA LEU A 7 -8.28 -26.46 -27.88
C LEU A 7 -8.17 -26.26 -29.39
N PRO A 8 -8.46 -25.05 -29.91
CA PRO A 8 -8.14 -24.72 -31.30
C PRO A 8 -6.63 -24.72 -31.54
N GLU A 9 -6.24 -24.69 -32.81
CA GLU A 9 -4.85 -24.57 -33.21
C GLU A 9 -4.21 -23.31 -32.61
N ASN A 10 -2.94 -23.42 -32.19
CA ASN A 10 -2.15 -22.36 -31.53
C ASN A 10 -2.53 -21.99 -30.09
N TRP A 11 -3.59 -22.59 -29.53
CA TRP A 11 -3.93 -22.42 -28.12
C TRP A 11 -3.24 -23.44 -27.22
N VAL A 12 -2.78 -22.98 -26.07
CA VAL A 12 -2.14 -23.81 -25.03
C VAL A 12 -2.79 -23.56 -23.67
N GLU A 13 -2.85 -24.61 -22.86
CA GLU A 13 -3.25 -24.54 -21.45
C GLU A 13 -2.01 -24.27 -20.59
N VAL A 14 -2.06 -23.24 -19.75
CA VAL A 14 -0.95 -22.81 -18.90
C VAL A 14 -1.44 -22.76 -17.45
N TYR A 15 -0.64 -23.32 -16.54
CA TYR A 15 -0.93 -23.29 -15.11
C TYR A 15 -0.39 -22.00 -14.48
N ASP A 16 -1.26 -21.27 -13.78
CA ASP A 16 -0.88 -20.13 -12.95
C ASP A 16 -0.72 -20.59 -11.50
N GLU A 17 0.53 -20.57 -11.01
CA GLU A 17 0.87 -20.94 -9.63
C GLU A 17 0.29 -20.00 -8.58
N GLY A 18 0.13 -18.71 -8.91
CA GLY A 18 -0.35 -17.70 -7.95
C GLY A 18 -1.80 -17.93 -7.55
N ILE A 19 -2.63 -18.39 -8.49
CA ILE A 19 -4.07 -18.61 -8.30
C ILE A 19 -4.41 -20.11 -8.27
N SER A 20 -3.42 -20.98 -8.54
CA SER A 20 -3.59 -22.42 -8.67
C SER A 20 -4.69 -22.80 -9.66
N LYS A 21 -4.73 -22.11 -10.81
CA LYS A 21 -5.72 -22.29 -11.86
C LYS A 21 -5.07 -22.32 -13.23
N TYR A 22 -5.73 -22.96 -14.18
CA TYR A 22 -5.32 -22.94 -15.57
C TYR A 22 -5.97 -21.77 -16.31
N TYR A 23 -5.21 -21.17 -17.21
CA TYR A 23 -5.68 -20.24 -18.22
C TYR A 23 -5.22 -20.71 -19.60
N PHE A 24 -5.81 -20.16 -20.65
CA PHE A 24 -5.52 -20.51 -22.03
C PHE A 24 -4.90 -19.32 -22.73
N TRP A 25 -3.86 -19.58 -23.52
CA TRP A 25 -3.11 -18.56 -24.26
C TRP A 25 -2.94 -18.97 -25.71
N ASN A 26 -3.20 -18.04 -26.63
CA ASN A 26 -2.92 -18.20 -28.04
C ASN A 26 -1.50 -17.71 -28.36
N LYS A 27 -0.62 -18.63 -28.76
CA LYS A 27 0.79 -18.31 -29.03
C LYS A 27 1.02 -17.45 -30.27
N LEU A 28 0.01 -17.28 -31.12
CA LEU A 28 0.13 -16.51 -32.36
C LEU A 28 -0.35 -15.07 -32.18
N THR A 29 -1.49 -14.88 -31.48
CA THR A 29 -2.14 -13.57 -31.30
C THR A 29 -1.91 -12.95 -29.93
N ASP A 30 -1.27 -13.68 -29.02
CA ASP A 30 -1.11 -13.34 -27.61
C ASP A 30 -2.41 -13.17 -26.80
N GLU A 31 -3.54 -13.59 -27.36
CA GLU A 31 -4.83 -13.57 -26.68
C GLU A 31 -4.88 -14.56 -25.52
N VAL A 32 -5.59 -14.20 -24.45
CA VAL A 32 -5.73 -15.01 -23.25
C VAL A 32 -7.20 -15.15 -22.83
N CYS A 33 -7.55 -16.27 -22.20
CA CYS A 33 -8.87 -16.50 -21.62
C CYS A 33 -8.85 -17.54 -20.49
N TRP A 34 -9.86 -17.51 -19.62
CA TRP A 34 -9.96 -18.40 -18.45
C TRP A 34 -10.71 -19.73 -18.72
N TYR A 35 -11.39 -19.84 -19.85
CA TYR A 35 -12.09 -21.06 -20.30
C TYR A 35 -11.53 -21.50 -21.64
N SER A 36 -11.68 -22.78 -21.99
CA SER A 36 -11.30 -23.25 -23.34
C SER A 36 -11.92 -22.32 -24.40
N PRO A 37 -11.18 -21.88 -25.44
CA PRO A 37 -11.66 -20.89 -26.40
C PRO A 37 -12.93 -21.29 -27.15
N ARG A 38 -13.26 -22.58 -27.19
CA ARG A 38 -14.52 -23.10 -27.77
C ARG A 38 -15.70 -23.11 -26.82
N HIS A 39 -15.46 -22.79 -25.55
CA HIS A 39 -16.48 -22.80 -24.52
C HIS A 39 -17.38 -21.56 -24.66
N PRO A 40 -18.72 -21.67 -24.53
CA PRO A 40 -19.64 -20.55 -24.75
C PRO A 40 -19.46 -19.39 -23.75
N ARG A 41 -18.81 -19.64 -22.62
CA ARG A 41 -18.48 -18.63 -21.59
C ARG A 41 -17.06 -18.08 -21.71
N ALA A 42 -16.30 -18.51 -22.71
CA ALA A 42 -14.95 -17.99 -22.92
C ALA A 42 -15.02 -16.53 -23.36
N ILE A 43 -14.35 -15.67 -22.61
CA ILE A 43 -14.12 -14.28 -22.98
C ILE A 43 -12.65 -14.20 -23.35
N ILE A 44 -12.39 -13.99 -24.64
CA ILE A 44 -11.05 -13.84 -25.18
C ILE A 44 -10.69 -12.36 -25.07
N SER A 45 -9.58 -12.09 -24.41
CA SER A 45 -9.08 -10.73 -24.21
C SER A 45 -7.60 -10.64 -24.50
N ASP A 46 -7.12 -9.41 -24.56
CA ASP A 46 -5.70 -9.12 -24.61
C ASP A 46 -5.00 -9.51 -23.30
N PRO A 47 -3.69 -9.81 -23.38
CA PRO A 47 -2.93 -10.18 -22.20
C PRO A 47 -2.80 -8.97 -21.28
N ALA A 48 -2.81 -9.21 -19.97
CA ALA A 48 -2.78 -8.16 -18.95
C ALA A 48 -1.66 -7.12 -19.16
N PRO A 49 -0.43 -7.47 -19.59
CA PRO A 49 0.62 -6.48 -19.87
C PRO A 49 0.28 -5.51 -21.01
N ARG A 50 -0.49 -5.93 -22.02
CA ARG A 50 -0.91 -5.07 -23.14
C ARG A 50 -1.97 -4.08 -22.68
N ILE A 51 -3.00 -4.60 -22.02
CA ILE A 51 -4.06 -3.80 -21.39
C ILE A 51 -3.45 -2.78 -20.41
N ALA A 52 -2.52 -3.21 -19.55
CA ALA A 52 -1.87 -2.32 -18.60
C ALA A 52 -1.14 -1.14 -19.27
N LYS A 53 -0.43 -1.38 -20.39
CA LYS A 53 0.25 -0.32 -21.15
C LYS A 53 -0.73 0.67 -21.79
N GLU A 54 -1.83 0.17 -22.33
CA GLU A 54 -2.87 1.00 -22.97
C GLU A 54 -3.61 1.87 -21.94
N HIS A 55 -3.88 1.32 -20.75
CA HIS A 55 -4.57 2.04 -19.68
C HIS A 55 -3.63 2.86 -18.78
N ALA A 56 -2.32 2.64 -18.83
CA ALA A 56 -1.34 3.38 -18.05
C ALA A 56 -1.47 4.92 -18.15
N PRO A 57 -1.55 5.56 -19.34
CA PRO A 57 -1.67 7.01 -19.42
C PRO A 57 -2.98 7.54 -18.82
N ALA A 58 -4.06 6.76 -18.87
CA ALA A 58 -5.35 7.15 -18.30
C ALA A 58 -5.35 7.08 -16.76
N LEU A 59 -4.67 6.08 -16.19
CA LEU A 59 -4.64 5.85 -14.74
C LEU A 59 -3.55 6.64 -14.02
N PHE A 60 -2.38 6.79 -14.65
CA PHE A 60 -1.19 7.39 -14.04
C PHE A 60 -0.84 8.77 -14.63
N GLY A 61 -1.61 9.24 -15.62
CA GLY A 61 -1.33 10.47 -16.37
C GLY A 61 -0.22 10.26 -17.41
N ASP A 62 -0.13 11.19 -18.36
CA ASP A 62 0.98 11.24 -19.34
C ASP A 62 2.28 11.69 -18.66
N SER A 63 2.83 10.82 -17.81
CA SER A 63 4.23 10.91 -17.46
C SER A 63 5.01 10.22 -18.57
N GLY A 64 5.29 10.96 -19.65
CA GLY A 64 6.34 10.69 -20.63
C GLY A 64 7.74 10.68 -20.01
N ALA A 65 7.90 9.96 -18.91
CA ALA A 65 9.13 9.68 -18.22
C ALA A 65 9.20 8.16 -18.07
N GLY A 66 9.79 7.51 -19.08
CA GLY A 66 10.44 6.23 -18.82
C GLY A 66 11.32 6.43 -17.59
N ILE A 67 11.18 5.55 -16.60
CA ILE A 67 12.10 5.51 -15.46
C ILE A 67 13.51 5.42 -16.06
N PRO A 68 14.36 6.46 -15.99
CA PRO A 68 15.74 6.29 -16.37
C PRO A 68 16.33 5.39 -15.31
N GLU A 69 16.97 4.32 -15.76
CA GLU A 69 17.70 3.34 -14.95
C GLU A 69 18.87 3.98 -14.13
N GLU A 70 19.03 5.31 -14.16
CA GLU A 70 20.12 6.08 -13.56
C GLU A 70 19.86 6.61 -12.13
N ASP A 71 18.63 6.55 -11.60
CA ASP A 71 18.33 7.19 -10.30
C ASP A 71 18.82 6.38 -9.07
N ASN A 72 19.42 5.21 -9.29
CA ASN A 72 20.06 4.40 -8.24
C ASN A 72 21.43 4.92 -7.78
N VAL A 73 22.04 5.91 -8.46
CA VAL A 73 23.38 6.43 -8.08
C VAL A 73 23.29 7.65 -7.16
N ALA A 74 22.21 8.42 -7.20
CA ALA A 74 22.09 9.69 -6.46
C ALA A 74 21.87 9.52 -4.94
N ARG A 75 21.36 8.37 -4.49
CA ARG A 75 21.07 8.14 -3.07
C ARG A 75 22.32 7.87 -2.20
N ARG A 76 23.51 7.74 -2.81
CA ARG A 76 24.78 7.50 -2.09
C ARG A 76 25.53 8.76 -1.66
N LYS A 77 25.11 9.98 -2.04
CA LYS A 77 25.91 11.21 -1.83
C LYS A 77 25.28 12.30 -0.96
N ASN A 78 24.26 12.01 -0.15
CA ASN A 78 23.68 13.02 0.77
C ASN A 78 23.82 12.63 2.25
N ARG A 79 25.09 12.47 2.67
CA ARG A 79 25.50 12.50 4.07
C ARG A 79 26.49 13.65 4.24
N GLY A 80 25.98 14.85 4.50
CA GLY A 80 26.82 15.99 4.88
C GLY A 80 26.22 17.37 4.65
N GLY A 81 25.80 18.03 5.73
CA GLY A 81 26.11 19.44 5.94
C GLY A 81 25.19 20.52 5.35
N ASN A 82 24.39 21.09 6.25
CA ASN A 82 24.31 22.52 6.58
C ASN A 82 23.61 23.57 5.66
N GLU A 83 22.84 24.41 6.38
CA GLU A 83 22.52 25.84 6.17
C GLU A 83 21.55 26.35 5.08
N LYS A 84 20.56 27.12 5.57
CA LYS A 84 19.67 28.04 4.83
C LYS A 84 20.48 29.23 4.26
N PRO A 85 19.92 30.00 3.30
CA PRO A 85 19.29 31.25 3.74
C PRO A 85 17.99 31.68 3.01
N ARG A 86 17.20 32.39 3.81
CA ARG A 86 16.21 33.47 3.57
C ARG A 86 16.16 34.09 2.15
N GLY A 87 14.95 34.16 1.58
CA GLY A 87 14.63 34.95 0.39
C GLY A 87 13.18 35.47 0.44
N GLU A 88 13.05 36.78 0.59
CA GLU A 88 11.84 37.57 0.80
C GLU A 88 11.17 37.96 -0.53
N LYS A 89 9.86 37.74 -0.70
CA LYS A 89 9.03 38.50 -1.67
C LYS A 89 7.63 38.76 -1.12
N ARG A 90 7.32 40.05 -0.94
CA ARG A 90 5.99 40.62 -0.65
C ARG A 90 5.32 41.06 -1.96
N LYS A 91 3.99 40.86 -2.05
CA LYS A 91 2.90 41.71 -2.62
C LYS A 91 1.74 40.79 -3.06
N LYS A 92 0.55 40.74 -2.44
CA LYS A 92 -0.54 41.72 -2.16
C LYS A 92 -1.59 41.78 -3.29
N GLY A 93 -2.83 41.33 -2.99
CA GLY A 93 -4.08 41.62 -3.73
C GLY A 93 -5.19 40.58 -3.47
N ARG A 94 -6.05 40.75 -2.45
CA ARG A 94 -7.49 41.13 -2.50
C ARG A 94 -8.42 40.03 -3.09
N GLY A 95 -9.45 39.49 -2.43
CA GLY A 95 -10.05 39.67 -1.09
C GLY A 95 -11.27 38.74 -0.94
N ASP A 96 -11.74 38.51 0.29
CA ASP A 96 -13.17 38.32 0.66
C ASP A 96 -13.31 38.19 2.19
N PRO A 97 -14.50 38.46 2.78
CA PRO A 97 -14.63 39.14 4.06
C PRO A 97 -14.90 38.22 5.27
N MET A 98 -14.34 38.66 6.39
CA MET A 98 -14.78 38.50 7.80
C MET A 98 -16.01 37.62 8.11
N MET A 99 -15.77 36.53 8.86
CA MET A 99 -16.56 36.00 9.99
C MET A 99 -15.51 35.33 10.92
N GLN A 100 -14.94 36.00 11.93
CA GLN A 100 -15.44 36.28 13.27
C GLN A 100 -15.77 35.03 14.12
N ASP A 101 -14.95 34.85 15.18
CA ASP A 101 -15.10 34.08 16.44
C ASP A 101 -15.20 32.54 16.35
N GLY A 102 -14.45 31.67 17.04
CA GLY A 102 -13.42 31.69 18.09
C GLY A 102 -12.86 30.24 18.24
N PRO A 103 -11.88 29.94 19.12
CA PRO A 103 -11.39 28.57 19.32
C PRO A 103 -12.40 27.78 20.18
N GLU A 104 -13.44 27.24 19.55
CA GLU A 104 -14.41 26.39 20.23
C GLU A 104 -13.83 24.98 20.33
N SER A 105 -13.59 24.57 21.58
CA SER A 105 -13.18 23.27 22.07
C SER A 105 -13.59 22.09 21.16
N ASP A 106 -12.59 21.38 20.63
CA ASP A 106 -12.70 20.10 19.89
C ASP A 106 -13.11 18.91 20.78
N GLU A 107 -13.80 19.18 21.89
CA GLU A 107 -14.12 18.21 22.94
C GLU A 107 -15.51 18.50 23.48
N ASP A 108 -16.58 18.41 22.67
CA ASP A 108 -17.91 18.16 23.19
C ASP A 108 -18.91 17.73 22.10
N GLU A 109 -19.66 16.69 22.44
CA GLU A 109 -20.90 16.22 21.81
C GLU A 109 -20.80 15.55 20.43
N VAL A 110 -20.80 14.21 20.47
CA VAL A 110 -21.22 13.32 19.39
C VAL A 110 -22.73 13.51 19.14
N GLN A 111 -23.16 14.71 18.78
CA GLN A 111 -24.47 14.87 18.16
C GLN A 111 -24.42 14.16 16.81
N GLU A 112 -25.39 13.29 16.55
CA GLU A 112 -25.55 12.60 15.27
C GLU A 112 -25.78 13.62 14.15
N MET A 113 -24.71 14.24 13.66
CA MET A 113 -24.76 15.14 12.53
C MET A 113 -25.25 14.34 11.33
N ASN A 114 -26.20 14.92 10.59
CA ASN A 114 -26.63 14.39 9.31
C ASN A 114 -25.42 14.18 8.39
N ASN A 115 -25.47 13.14 7.55
CA ASN A 115 -24.38 12.79 6.61
C ASN A 115 -23.91 13.99 5.77
N ARG A 116 -24.83 14.90 5.43
CA ARG A 116 -24.53 16.12 4.68
C ARG A 116 -23.63 17.09 5.46
N ASP A 117 -23.81 17.21 6.76
CA ASP A 117 -23.03 18.12 7.60
C ASP A 117 -21.68 17.51 7.99
N ARG A 118 -21.61 16.18 8.14
CA ARG A 118 -20.33 15.44 8.22
C ARG A 118 -19.48 15.68 6.97
N LEU A 119 -20.05 15.53 5.78
CA LEU A 119 -19.33 15.74 4.53
C LEU A 119 -18.86 17.20 4.35
N LYS A 120 -19.66 18.19 4.78
CA LYS A 120 -19.23 19.61 4.78
C LYS A 120 -18.06 19.83 5.74
N ARG A 121 -18.09 19.23 6.95
CA ARG A 121 -17.00 19.28 7.92
C ARG A 121 -15.74 18.63 7.35
N ALA A 122 -15.87 17.45 6.75
CA ALA A 122 -14.78 16.73 6.09
C ALA A 122 -14.14 17.58 4.96
N LYS A 123 -14.96 18.18 4.10
CA LYS A 123 -14.50 19.10 3.04
C LYS A 123 -13.77 20.31 3.60
N ARG A 124 -14.25 20.92 4.71
CA ARG A 124 -13.54 22.01 5.40
C ARG A 124 -12.20 21.56 5.98
N LYS A 125 -12.12 20.33 6.48
CA LYS A 125 -10.91 19.69 7.00
C LYS A 125 -9.98 19.15 5.89
N GLY A 126 -10.36 19.29 4.61
CA GLY A 126 -9.58 18.79 3.47
C GLY A 126 -9.56 17.26 3.35
N ILE A 127 -10.46 16.57 4.05
CA ILE A 127 -10.62 15.11 3.99
C ILE A 127 -11.37 14.80 2.68
N ASP A 128 -10.90 13.78 1.96
CA ASP A 128 -11.53 13.34 0.71
C ASP A 128 -13.01 12.99 0.98
N PRO A 129 -13.96 13.56 0.23
CA PRO A 129 -15.35 13.13 0.26
C PRO A 129 -15.55 11.62 0.13
N MET A 130 -14.62 10.83 -0.40
CA MET A 130 -14.73 9.38 -0.48
C MET A 130 -14.00 8.64 0.65
N ASP A 131 -13.31 9.36 1.53
CA ASP A 131 -12.65 8.79 2.71
C ASP A 131 -13.71 8.28 3.71
N PRO A 132 -13.58 7.07 4.27
CA PRO A 132 -14.42 6.60 5.37
C PRO A 132 -14.52 7.59 6.54
N ALA A 133 -13.44 8.34 6.83
CA ALA A 133 -13.45 9.37 7.87
C ALA A 133 -14.30 10.61 7.51
N ALA A 134 -14.69 10.77 6.24
CA ALA A 134 -15.59 11.85 5.82
C ALA A 134 -17.07 11.60 6.14
N TYR A 135 -17.46 10.33 6.28
CA TYR A 135 -18.86 9.93 6.51
C TYR A 135 -19.11 9.34 7.90
N GLY A 136 -18.08 8.82 8.57
CA GLY A 136 -18.22 8.03 9.79
C GLY A 136 -17.43 8.55 10.98
N ASP A 137 -17.23 7.64 11.93
CA ASP A 137 -16.39 7.81 13.13
C ASP A 137 -14.99 7.20 12.93
N ALA A 138 -14.63 6.89 11.68
CA ALA A 138 -13.32 6.36 11.36
C ALA A 138 -12.26 7.42 11.70
N PRO A 139 -11.16 7.04 12.38
CA PRO A 139 -10.11 7.99 12.75
C PRO A 139 -9.43 8.55 11.50
N VAL A 140 -9.09 9.83 11.55
CA VAL A 140 -8.27 10.50 10.54
C VAL A 140 -6.81 10.36 10.94
N GLY A 141 -5.96 9.84 10.06
CA GLY A 141 -4.55 9.64 10.39
C GLY A 141 -3.73 9.15 9.21
N LYS A 142 -2.41 9.04 9.43
CA LYS A 142 -1.50 8.40 8.47
C LYS A 142 -1.59 6.88 8.63
N TRP A 143 -1.07 6.09 7.68
CA TRP A 143 -1.03 4.63 7.80
C TRP A 143 -0.31 4.09 9.06
N SER A 144 0.45 4.93 9.75
CA SER A 144 1.09 4.61 11.03
C SER A 144 0.24 4.97 12.26
N ASP A 145 -0.80 5.79 12.13
CA ASP A 145 -1.67 6.15 13.25
C ASP A 145 -2.50 4.93 13.67
N GLY A 146 -2.25 4.43 14.88
CA GLY A 146 -2.87 3.22 15.41
C GLY A 146 -1.94 2.01 15.53
N LEU A 147 -0.73 2.08 14.94
CA LEU A 147 0.30 1.07 15.19
C LEU A 147 0.92 1.32 16.57
N ARG A 148 0.42 0.62 17.60
CA ARG A 148 1.00 0.65 18.95
C ARG A 148 2.42 0.08 18.88
N VAL A 149 3.42 0.95 19.00
CA VAL A 149 4.86 0.59 19.02
C VAL A 149 5.16 -0.41 20.15
N ASP A 150 4.29 -0.43 21.18
CA ASP A 150 4.48 -1.19 22.41
C ASP A 150 3.87 -2.60 22.36
N GLN A 151 3.13 -2.95 21.30
CA GLN A 151 2.79 -4.35 21.04
C GLN A 151 4.00 -5.03 20.42
N VAL A 152 4.97 -5.31 21.29
CA VAL A 152 6.03 -6.32 21.22
C VAL A 152 5.97 -7.16 19.93
N THR A 153 6.52 -6.60 18.86
CA THR A 153 7.29 -7.48 17.99
C THR A 153 8.43 -7.97 18.88
N GLY A 154 8.65 -9.28 18.98
CA GLY A 154 9.76 -9.85 19.76
C GLY A 154 11.15 -9.49 19.21
N ALA A 155 11.27 -8.33 18.58
CA ALA A 155 12.43 -7.75 17.96
C ALA A 155 13.03 -6.72 18.93
N ASP A 156 14.26 -6.99 19.33
CA ASP A 156 15.06 -6.09 20.15
C ASP A 156 15.34 -4.80 19.37
N VAL A 157 14.92 -3.65 19.90
CA VAL A 157 15.07 -2.31 19.30
C VAL A 157 16.54 -1.92 19.09
N THR A 158 17.47 -2.66 19.71
CA THR A 158 18.92 -2.46 19.57
C THR A 158 19.45 -2.94 18.20
N ALA A 159 18.69 -3.72 17.44
CA ALA A 159 19.10 -4.23 16.14
C ALA A 159 18.77 -3.24 15.00
N GLY A 160 19.73 -2.37 14.66
CA GLY A 160 19.64 -1.46 13.50
C GLY A 160 19.82 -2.16 12.15
N GLY A 161 19.02 -3.20 11.84
CA GLY A 161 19.13 -3.98 10.61
C GLY A 161 17.83 -4.64 10.13
N PRO A 162 17.80 -5.19 8.90
CA PRO A 162 16.60 -5.78 8.30
C PRO A 162 15.96 -6.84 9.20
N LEU A 163 14.64 -6.73 9.41
CA LEU A 163 13.84 -7.41 10.44
C LEU A 163 13.87 -8.96 10.39
N PHE A 164 14.42 -9.57 9.33
CA PHE A 164 14.37 -11.01 9.06
C PHE A 164 15.72 -11.73 9.23
N GLN A 165 16.68 -11.17 9.97
CA GLN A 165 17.92 -11.89 10.23
C GLN A 165 17.64 -13.17 11.02
N GLN A 166 17.89 -14.32 10.37
CA GLN A 166 17.81 -15.65 10.97
C GLN A 166 18.80 -15.69 12.14
N ARG A 167 18.27 -15.62 13.36
CA ARG A 167 19.10 -15.67 14.56
C ARG A 167 19.76 -17.04 14.66
N PRO A 168 21.05 -17.12 15.04
CA PRO A 168 21.67 -18.39 15.39
C PRO A 168 20.84 -19.04 16.50
N TYR A 169 20.54 -20.34 16.35
CA TYR A 169 19.84 -21.08 17.40
C TYR A 169 20.61 -20.95 18.73
N PRO A 170 19.91 -20.81 19.87
CA PRO A 170 20.57 -20.75 21.16
C PRO A 170 21.45 -21.98 21.36
N ALA A 171 22.62 -21.78 21.97
CA ALA A 171 23.54 -22.87 22.24
C ALA A 171 22.82 -23.99 23.02
N PRO A 172 23.09 -25.27 22.73
CA PRO A 172 22.39 -26.40 23.37
C PRO A 172 22.36 -26.31 24.91
N GLY A 173 23.43 -25.83 25.55
CA GLY A 173 23.49 -25.61 27.01
C GLY A 173 22.58 -24.50 27.55
N ALA A 174 22.18 -23.52 26.74
CA ALA A 174 21.20 -22.50 27.12
C ALA A 174 19.77 -23.05 27.09
N ILE A 175 19.49 -24.00 26.18
CA ILE A 175 18.21 -24.72 26.11
C ILE A 175 18.06 -25.63 27.34
N LEU A 176 19.13 -26.37 27.69
CA LEU A 176 19.14 -27.25 28.86
C LEU A 176 18.93 -26.49 30.19
N ARG A 177 19.54 -25.32 30.36
CA ARG A 177 19.32 -24.44 31.52
C ARG A 177 17.88 -23.94 31.63
N LYS A 178 17.22 -23.66 30.50
CA LYS A 178 15.80 -23.27 30.50
C LYS A 178 14.85 -24.43 30.82
N GLN A 179 15.23 -25.67 30.48
CA GLN A 179 14.42 -26.87 30.75
C GLN A 179 14.62 -27.43 32.15
N LYS A 180 15.78 -27.16 32.77
CA LYS A 180 16.07 -27.42 34.17
C LYS A 180 16.26 -26.10 34.92
N PRO A 181 15.19 -25.36 35.24
CA PRO A 181 15.25 -24.39 36.31
C PRO A 181 15.39 -25.18 37.61
N GLN A 182 16.61 -25.53 38.01
CA GLN A 182 16.87 -26.14 39.30
C GLN A 182 17.42 -25.07 40.23
N ASP A 183 16.69 -24.86 41.33
CA ASP A 183 17.24 -25.06 42.67
C ASP A 183 18.58 -24.35 42.97
N GLU A 184 18.69 -23.06 42.64
CA GLU A 184 19.80 -22.18 43.07
C GLU A 184 19.23 -20.95 43.82
N GLU A 185 18.37 -21.21 44.81
CA GLU A 185 18.09 -20.29 45.92
C GLU A 185 18.19 -21.11 47.21
N GLU A 186 19.42 -21.41 47.64
CA GLU A 186 19.80 -21.70 49.04
C GLU A 186 21.30 -22.04 49.08
N GLU A 187 22.15 -21.02 49.15
CA GLU A 187 23.17 -20.81 50.20
C GLU A 187 23.73 -19.38 50.14
#